data_AF-A0A224Z094-F1
#
_entry.id   AF-A0A224Z094-F1
#
_cell.length_a   1.000
_cell.length_b   1.000
_cell.length_c   1.000
_cell.angle_alpha   90.00
_cell.angle_beta   90.00
_cell.angle_gamma   90.00
#
_symmetry.space_group_name_H-M   'P 1'
#
loop_
_entity.id
_entity.type
_entity.pdbx_description
1 polymer ?
#
loop_
_entity_poly.entity_id
_entity_poly.type
_entity_poly.pdbx_seq_one_letter_code
_entity_poly.pdbx_strand_id
1 'polypeptide(L)'
;MEQLSHSSTHDGQPSAQNENAMREFLCFEALLKVHDHFQKWFNQFYRRKPTPPEKLDPGARFADKLAHERKVRSYTMELENWHGLVTTLAKEVKSDVFDVLLFMDGGWMVDQRETSG
;
A
#
# COMPACT_ATOMS: atom_id res chain seq x y z
N MET A 1 49.89 -31.75 -28.79
CA MET A 1 48.70 -31.18 -29.45
C MET A 1 47.59 -31.18 -28.43
N GLU A 2 47.23 -29.98 -28.01
CA GLU A 2 46.16 -29.67 -27.07
C GLU A 2 44.82 -30.26 -27.52
N GLN A 3 44.08 -30.83 -26.58
CA GLN A 3 42.62 -30.84 -26.62
C GLN A 3 42.20 -30.09 -25.36
N LEU A 4 42.15 -28.76 -25.48
CA LEU A 4 41.64 -27.85 -24.47
C LEU A 4 40.18 -28.22 -24.20
N SER A 5 39.90 -28.67 -22.97
CA SER A 5 38.55 -28.77 -22.43
C SER A 5 37.95 -27.36 -22.36
N HIS A 6 37.14 -26.98 -23.33
CA HIS A 6 36.20 -25.87 -23.15
C HIS A 6 35.06 -26.35 -22.25
N SER A 7 35.34 -26.35 -20.93
CA SER A 7 34.29 -26.17 -19.94
C SER A 7 33.83 -24.71 -20.10
N SER A 8 32.78 -24.51 -20.89
CA SER A 8 32.07 -23.24 -20.92
C SER A 8 31.39 -23.06 -19.57
N THR A 9 32.10 -22.43 -18.64
CA THR A 9 31.51 -21.88 -17.44
C THR A 9 30.48 -20.83 -17.87
N HIS A 10 29.23 -21.09 -17.52
CA HIS A 10 28.09 -20.23 -17.76
C HIS A 10 28.15 -19.03 -16.77
N ASP A 11 29.19 -18.21 -16.86
CA ASP A 11 29.60 -17.24 -15.81
C ASP A 11 28.69 -15.99 -15.65
N GLY A 12 27.49 -16.01 -16.22
CA GLY A 12 26.58 -14.85 -16.20
C GLY A 12 25.18 -15.09 -15.64
N GLN A 13 24.77 -16.35 -15.38
CA GLN A 13 23.40 -16.63 -14.97
C GLN A 13 23.34 -17.08 -13.51
N PRO A 14 22.55 -16.40 -12.67
CA PRO A 14 22.39 -16.80 -11.29
C PRO A 14 21.89 -18.24 -11.18
N SER A 15 22.35 -18.95 -10.15
CA SER A 15 21.86 -20.30 -9.86
C SER A 15 20.36 -20.28 -9.57
N ALA A 16 19.67 -21.42 -9.75
CA ALA A 16 18.26 -21.55 -9.40
C ALA A 16 17.97 -21.08 -7.97
N GLN A 17 18.87 -21.40 -7.03
CA GLN A 17 18.78 -20.95 -5.64
C GLN A 17 18.87 -19.42 -5.52
N ASN A 18 19.79 -18.78 -6.23
CA ASN A 18 19.93 -17.32 -6.20
C ASN A 18 18.72 -16.63 -6.85
N GLU A 19 18.20 -17.16 -7.95
CA GLU A 19 17.00 -16.64 -8.63
C GLU A 19 15.76 -16.78 -7.74
N ASN A 20 15.56 -17.94 -7.09
CA ASN A 20 14.45 -18.14 -6.16
C ASN A 20 14.58 -17.24 -4.92
N ALA A 21 15.79 -17.07 -4.36
CA ALA A 21 16.02 -16.17 -3.22
C ALA A 21 15.75 -14.70 -3.58
N MET A 22 16.14 -14.25 -4.78
CA MET A 22 15.80 -12.92 -5.29
C MET A 22 14.29 -12.76 -5.43
N ARG A 23 13.60 -13.78 -5.94
CA ARG A 23 12.14 -13.75 -6.08
C ARG A 23 11.43 -13.72 -4.73
N GLU A 24 11.87 -14.52 -3.76
CA GLU A 24 11.37 -14.54 -2.39
C GLU A 24 11.54 -13.16 -1.74
N PHE A 25 12.70 -12.52 -1.92
CA PHE A 25 12.93 -11.16 -1.45
C PHE A 25 11.90 -10.17 -2.02
N LEU A 26 11.64 -10.21 -3.33
CA LEU A 26 10.62 -9.36 -3.97
C LEU A 26 9.20 -9.65 -3.47
N CYS A 27 8.89 -10.92 -3.18
CA CYS A 27 7.61 -11.32 -2.59
C CYS A 27 7.42 -10.69 -1.20
N PHE A 28 8.47 -10.68 -0.37
CA PHE A 28 8.43 -10.03 0.94
C PHE A 28 8.36 -8.51 0.83
N GLU A 29 9.11 -7.89 -0.09
CA GLU A 29 9.05 -6.45 -0.32
C GLU A 29 7.63 -6.02 -0.71
N ALA A 30 6.99 -6.74 -1.64
CA ALA A 30 5.61 -6.49 -2.04
C ALA A 30 4.63 -6.61 -0.86
N LEU A 31 4.79 -7.65 -0.03
CA LEU A 31 3.94 -7.84 1.16
C LEU A 31 4.11 -6.72 2.19
N LEU A 32 5.35 -6.32 2.47
CA LEU A 32 5.64 -5.24 3.43
C LEU A 32 5.08 -3.91 2.93
N LYS A 33 5.22 -3.61 1.64
CA LYS A 33 4.62 -2.44 1.00
C LYS A 33 3.10 -2.40 1.20
N VAL A 34 2.41 -3.53 0.95
CA VAL A 34 0.97 -3.65 1.20
C VAL A 34 0.63 -3.33 2.65
N HIS A 35 1.39 -3.91 3.59
CA HIS A 35 1.16 -3.69 5.01
C HIS A 35 1.30 -2.22 5.42
N ASP A 36 2.38 -1.54 4.99
CA ASP A 36 2.62 -0.13 5.31
C ASP A 36 1.53 0.78 4.76
N HIS A 37 1.16 0.57 3.49
CA HIS A 37 0.10 1.35 2.85
C HIS A 37 -1.27 1.07 3.49
N PHE A 38 -1.56 -0.20 3.80
CA PHE A 38 -2.80 -0.57 4.49
C PHE A 38 -2.87 0.09 5.86
N GLN A 39 -1.80 0.06 6.65
CA GLN A 39 -1.75 0.71 7.96
C GLN A 39 -1.95 2.22 7.85
N LYS A 40 -1.35 2.87 6.86
CA LYS A 40 -1.54 4.30 6.59
C LYS A 40 -3.01 4.62 6.26
N TRP A 41 -3.61 3.86 5.35
CA TRP A 41 -5.03 3.99 5.01
C TRP A 41 -5.92 3.75 6.23
N PHE A 42 -5.69 2.66 6.97
CA PHE A 42 -6.46 2.26 8.14
C PHE A 42 -6.44 3.35 9.23
N ASN A 43 -5.25 3.88 9.53
CA ASN A 43 -5.11 4.97 10.49
C ASN A 43 -5.84 6.23 10.03
N GLN A 44 -5.76 6.58 8.74
CA GLN A 44 -6.47 7.75 8.20
C GLN A 44 -7.99 7.57 8.25
N PHE A 45 -8.47 6.38 7.93
CA PHE A 45 -9.89 6.07 7.92
C PHE A 45 -10.51 6.10 9.32
N TYR A 46 -9.89 5.41 10.28
CA TYR A 46 -10.48 5.24 11.62
C TYR A 46 -10.13 6.35 12.61
N ARG A 47 -8.95 6.97 12.52
CA ARG A 47 -8.47 7.92 13.54
C ARG A 47 -8.52 9.38 13.13
N ARG A 48 -8.68 9.67 11.83
CA ARG A 48 -8.58 11.03 11.29
C ARG A 48 -9.87 11.55 10.67
N LYS A 49 -10.98 10.82 10.82
CA LYS A 49 -12.30 11.29 10.36
C LYS A 49 -12.71 12.53 11.14
N PRO A 50 -13.00 13.67 10.47
CA PRO A 50 -13.45 14.88 11.14
C PRO A 50 -14.72 14.63 11.97
N THR A 51 -14.80 15.28 13.12
CA THR A 51 -15.95 15.16 14.02
C THR A 51 -16.98 16.24 13.68
N PRO A 52 -18.26 15.89 13.50
CA PRO A 52 -19.30 16.88 13.24
C PRO A 52 -19.39 17.91 14.38
N PRO A 53 -19.57 19.20 14.07
CA PRO A 53 -19.78 20.21 15.10
C PRO A 53 -21.10 19.96 15.85
N GLU A 54 -21.11 20.30 17.14
CA GLU A 54 -22.29 20.16 17.98
C GLU A 54 -23.48 21.01 17.46
N LYS A 55 -24.69 20.48 17.65
CA LYS A 55 -25.92 21.17 17.27
C LYS A 55 -26.06 22.47 18.07
N LEU A 56 -26.40 23.54 17.37
CA LEU A 56 -26.63 24.82 18.01
C LEU A 56 -27.98 24.82 18.75
N ASP A 57 -28.02 25.46 19.93
CA ASP A 57 -29.26 25.67 20.68
C ASP A 57 -30.24 26.57 19.87
N PRO A 58 -31.54 26.23 19.80
CA PRO A 58 -32.56 27.08 19.15
C PRO A 58 -32.58 28.54 19.62
N GLY A 59 -32.20 28.81 20.88
CA GLY A 59 -32.16 30.14 21.49
C GLY A 59 -30.83 30.89 21.34
N ALA A 60 -29.85 30.34 20.61
CA ALA A 60 -28.50 30.89 20.54
C ALA A 60 -28.44 32.32 19.94
N ARG A 61 -27.51 33.14 20.43
CA ARG A 61 -27.36 34.53 19.97
C ARG A 61 -26.82 34.56 18.54
N PHE A 62 -27.01 35.68 17.85
CA PHE A 62 -26.52 35.86 16.48
C PHE A 62 -25.02 35.59 16.33
N ALA A 63 -24.20 36.02 17.30
CA ALA A 63 -22.76 35.74 17.29
C ALA A 63 -22.45 34.24 17.35
N ASP A 64 -23.22 33.48 18.14
CA ASP A 64 -23.07 32.03 18.27
C ASP A 64 -23.50 31.30 16.99
N LYS A 65 -24.56 31.79 16.33
CA LYS A 65 -24.99 31.32 15.00
C LYS A 65 -23.89 31.50 13.96
N LEU A 66 -23.29 32.69 13.89
CA LEU A 66 -22.20 32.96 12.96
C LEU A 66 -20.95 32.12 13.26
N ALA A 67 -20.62 31.94 14.55
CA ALA A 67 -19.52 31.07 14.95
C ALA A 67 -19.78 29.61 14.56
N HIS A 68 -21.02 29.13 14.72
CA HIS A 68 -21.44 27.80 14.31
C HIS A 68 -21.36 27.62 12.79
N GLU A 69 -21.84 28.58 12.00
CA GLU A 69 -21.72 28.54 10.52
C GLU A 69 -20.26 28.42 10.07
N ARG A 70 -19.34 29.13 10.73
CA ARG A 70 -17.89 29.01 10.44
C ARG A 70 -17.37 27.62 10.77
N LYS A 71 -17.76 27.05 11.92
CA LYS A 71 -17.38 25.69 12.32
C LYS A 71 -17.90 24.65 11.33
N VAL A 72 -19.16 24.76 10.90
CA VAL A 72 -19.77 23.89 9.90
C VAL A 72 -19.01 23.98 8.57
N ARG A 73 -18.69 25.19 8.11
CA ARG A 73 -17.92 25.38 6.88
C ARG A 73 -16.52 24.74 6.95
N SER A 74 -15.81 24.92 8.07
CA SER A 74 -14.50 24.27 8.30
C SER A 74 -14.63 22.75 8.27
N TYR A 75 -15.62 22.22 9.01
CA TYR A 75 -15.88 20.79 9.08
C TYR A 75 -16.16 20.19 7.69
N THR A 76 -17.00 20.83 6.88
CA THR A 76 -17.32 20.34 5.53
C THR A 76 -16.08 20.26 4.65
N MET A 77 -15.24 21.30 4.67
CA MET A 77 -13.98 21.32 3.91
C MET A 77 -13.01 20.23 4.40
N GLU A 78 -12.85 20.09 5.71
CA GLU A 78 -12.02 19.04 6.31
C GLU A 78 -12.53 17.64 5.96
N LEU A 79 -13.85 17.45 5.94
CA LEU A 79 -14.48 16.17 5.61
C LEU A 79 -14.26 15.80 4.15
N GLU A 80 -14.42 16.75 3.23
CA GLU A 80 -14.13 16.56 1.80
C GLU A 80 -12.67 16.18 1.57
N ASN A 81 -11.74 16.91 2.21
CA ASN A 81 -10.31 16.62 2.13
C ASN A 81 -9.98 15.23 2.70
N TRP A 82 -10.53 14.90 3.86
CA TRP A 82 -10.37 13.59 4.48
C TRP A 82 -10.89 12.48 3.57
N HIS A 83 -12.07 12.65 3.00
CA HIS A 83 -12.70 11.68 2.11
C HIS A 83 -11.85 11.47 0.85
N GLY A 84 -11.35 12.55 0.24
CA GLY A 84 -10.46 12.51 -0.92
C GLY A 84 -9.18 11.71 -0.61
N LEU A 85 -8.51 12.03 0.51
CA LEU A 85 -7.30 11.34 0.93
C LEU A 85 -7.53 9.85 1.20
N VAL A 86 -8.58 9.49 1.95
CA VAL A 86 -8.95 8.09 2.22
C VAL A 86 -9.22 7.34 0.92
N THR A 87 -9.92 7.96 -0.03
CA THR A 87 -10.26 7.34 -1.31
C THR A 87 -9.02 7.05 -2.14
N THR A 88 -8.07 7.99 -2.18
CA THR A 88 -6.79 7.81 -2.87
C THR A 88 -5.98 6.68 -2.23
N LEU A 89 -5.80 6.72 -0.92
CA LEU A 89 -5.08 5.66 -0.19
C LEU A 89 -5.73 4.29 -0.37
N ALA A 90 -7.07 4.21 -0.41
CA ALA A 90 -7.78 2.96 -0.65
C ALA A 90 -7.49 2.37 -2.04
N LYS A 91 -7.36 3.22 -3.07
CA LYS A 91 -7.01 2.79 -4.43
C LYS A 91 -5.59 2.27 -4.50
N GLU A 92 -4.65 2.96 -3.85
CA GLU A 92 -3.24 2.56 -3.77
C GLU A 92 -3.11 1.18 -3.10
N VAL A 93 -3.67 1.03 -1.89
CA VAL A 93 -3.66 -0.23 -1.15
C VAL A 93 -4.31 -1.36 -1.94
N LYS A 94 -5.42 -1.08 -2.61
CA LYS A 94 -6.09 -2.07 -3.46
C LYS A 94 -5.15 -2.56 -4.58
N SER A 95 -4.42 -1.65 -5.23
CA SER A 95 -3.44 -2.01 -6.26
C SER A 95 -2.34 -2.89 -5.69
N ASP A 96 -1.75 -2.49 -4.56
CA ASP A 96 -0.65 -3.25 -3.94
C ASP A 96 -1.12 -4.65 -3.53
N VAL A 97 -2.35 -4.78 -3.02
CA VAL A 97 -2.94 -6.08 -2.68
C VAL A 97 -3.08 -6.96 -3.93
N PHE A 98 -3.47 -6.39 -5.07
CA PHE A 98 -3.49 -7.14 -6.33
C PHE A 98 -2.10 -7.53 -6.81
N ASP A 99 -1.08 -6.71 -6.60
CA ASP A 99 0.30 -7.06 -6.95
C ASP A 99 0.77 -8.31 -6.19
N VAL A 100 0.32 -8.51 -4.95
CA VAL A 100 0.58 -9.73 -4.18
C VAL A 100 -0.31 -10.89 -4.63
N LEU A 101 -1.62 -10.68 -4.75
CA LEU A 101 -2.55 -11.77 -5.10
C LEU A 101 -2.38 -12.29 -6.53
N LEU A 102 -1.95 -11.43 -7.44
CA LEU A 102 -1.72 -11.70 -8.86
C LEU A 102 -0.22 -11.60 -9.20
N PHE A 103 0.65 -11.92 -8.23
CA PHE A 103 2.09 -11.80 -8.40
C PHE A 103 2.57 -12.54 -9.65
N MET A 104 3.36 -11.84 -10.45
CA MET A 104 3.79 -12.27 -11.78
C MET A 104 4.54 -13.61 -11.77
N ASP A 105 4.41 -14.35 -12.87
CA ASP A 105 5.11 -15.61 -13.13
C ASP A 105 4.89 -16.66 -12.05
N GLY A 106 3.70 -17.28 -12.00
CA GLY A 106 3.44 -18.45 -11.15
C GLY A 106 2.96 -18.16 -9.72
N GLY A 107 2.76 -16.91 -9.34
CA GLY A 107 2.14 -16.52 -8.07
C GLY A 107 3.13 -16.19 -6.95
N TRP A 108 2.59 -15.69 -5.84
CA TRP A 108 3.36 -15.20 -4.71
C TRP A 108 4.00 -16.34 -3.91
N MET A 109 5.28 -16.20 -3.57
CA MET A 109 6.06 -17.21 -2.82
C MET A 109 6.11 -18.60 -3.51
N VAL A 110 6.21 -18.60 -4.84
CA VAL A 110 6.39 -19.82 -5.63
C VAL A 110 7.73 -19.78 -6.34
N ASP A 111 8.58 -20.77 -6.06
CA ASP A 111 9.85 -21.00 -6.74
C ASP A 111 9.62 -21.26 -8.24
N GLN A 112 10.41 -20.60 -9.10
CA GLN A 112 10.26 -20.73 -10.56
C GLN A 112 11.24 -21.71 -11.18
N ARG A 113 12.31 -22.04 -10.44
CA ARG A 113 13.26 -23.07 -10.84
C ARG A 113 13.36 -24.12 -9.75
N GLU A 114 13.27 -25.36 -10.16
CA GLU A 114 13.55 -26.45 -9.24
C GLU A 114 15.02 -26.40 -8.85
N THR A 115 15.27 -26.36 -7.54
CA THR A 115 16.61 -26.58 -7.02
C THR A 115 16.86 -28.08 -7.12
N SER A 116 17.69 -28.50 -8.07
CA SER A 116 18.14 -29.90 -8.12
C SER A 116 18.78 -30.24 -6.78
N GLY A 117 18.17 -31.17 -6.04
CA GLY A 117 18.67 -31.66 -4.74
C GLY A 117 20.01 -32.39 -4.84
#